data_AF-A0A9D6XX09-F1
#
_entry.id   AF-A0A9D6XX09-F1
#
_cell.length_a   1.000
_cell.length_b   1.000
_cell.length_c   1.000
_cell.angle_alpha   90.00
_cell.angle_beta   90.00
_cell.angle_gamma   90.00
#
_symmetry.space_group_name_H-M   'P 1'
#
loop_
_entity.id
_entity.type
_entity.pdbx_description
1 polymer ?
#
loop_
_entity_poly.entity_id
_entity_poly.type
_entity_poly.pdbx_seq_one_letter_code
_entity_poly.pdbx_strand_id
1 'polypeptide(L)' 'MNDTSRESGLMVAKRYAGMLPEERVRIAAEMFDTARQLVLASFPAGLSPDETRRRLCRRFYGELAEKAFS' A
#
# COMPACT_ATOMS: atom_id res chain seq x y z
N MET A 1 11.37 -5.85 1.85
CA MET A 1 11.89 -4.95 0.80
C MET A 1 13.40 -4.98 0.93
N ASN A 2 14.01 -6.04 0.38
CA ASN A 2 15.44 -6.32 0.63
C ASN A 2 16.33 -5.83 -0.52
N ASP A 3 15.72 -5.33 -1.60
CA ASP A 3 16.41 -4.79 -2.77
C ASP A 3 16.76 -3.29 -2.64
N THR A 4 16.46 -2.67 -1.49
CA THR A 4 16.84 -1.28 -1.24
C THR A 4 18.21 -1.23 -0.57
N SER A 5 19.19 -0.64 -1.26
CA SER A 5 20.51 -0.42 -0.67
C SER A 5 20.42 0.48 0.58
N ARG A 6 21.37 0.31 1.50
CA ARG A 6 21.46 1.14 2.72
C ARG A 6 21.52 2.62 2.40
N GLU A 7 22.28 3.00 1.38
CA GLU A 7 22.42 4.39 0.92
C GLU A 7 21.07 4.97 0.49
N SER A 8 20.33 4.25 -0.36
CA SER A 8 19.00 4.66 -0.80
C SER A 8 18.02 4.79 0.38
N GLY A 9 18.07 3.86 1.33
CA GLY A 9 17.26 3.92 2.55
C GLY A 9 17.54 5.17 3.39
N LEU A 10 18.82 5.51 3.60
CA LEU A 10 19.22 6.72 4.32
C LEU A 10 18.81 8.00 3.59
N MET A 11 18.95 8.03 2.27
CA MET A 11 18.53 9.16 1.44
C MET A 11 17.02 9.42 1.57
N VAL A 12 16.20 8.37 1.47
CA VAL A 12 14.75 8.46 1.62
C VAL A 12 14.36 8.90 3.03
N ALA A 13 14.98 8.32 4.06
CA ALA A 13 14.72 8.70 5.46
C ALA A 13 15.03 10.18 5.71
N LYS A 14 16.16 10.69 5.20
CA LYS A 14 16.53 12.11 5.32
C LYS A 14 15.52 13.03 4.63
N ARG A 15 14.99 12.64 3.46
CA ARG A 15 13.94 13.40 2.78
C ARG A 15 12.66 13.47 3.59
N TYR A 16 12.19 12.34 4.13
CA TYR A 16 10.99 12.31 4.97
C TYR A 16 11.16 13.11 6.27
N ALA A 17 12.36 13.15 6.85
CA ALA A 17 12.62 13.91 8.07
C ALA A 17 12.53 15.44 7.87
N GLY A 18 12.71 15.93 6.64
CA GLY A 18 12.59 17.34 6.29
C GLY A 18 11.19 17.78 5.88
N MET A 19 10.21 16.86 5.80
CA MET A 19 8.85 17.15 5.37
C MET A 19 7.95 17.57 6.55
N LEU A 20 6.95 18.39 6.26
CA LEU A 20 5.86 18.66 7.18
C LEU A 20 4.97 17.40 7.37
N PRO A 21 4.33 17.22 8.53
CA PRO A 21 3.47 16.07 8.79
C PRO A 21 2.39 15.84 7.72
N GLU A 22 1.76 16.90 7.24
CA GLU A 22 0.72 16.89 6.20
C GLU A 22 1.25 16.42 4.84
N GLU A 23 2.48 16.79 4.49
CA GLU A 23 3.12 16.34 3.25
C GLU A 23 3.38 14.83 3.30
N ARG A 24 3.81 14.33 4.46
CA ARG A 24 4.02 12.90 4.66
C ARG A 24 2.71 12.12 4.53
N VAL A 25 1.62 12.63 5.09
CA VAL A 25 0.29 12.00 4.97
C VAL A 25 -0.16 11.99 3.51
N ARG A 26 -0.02 13.11 2.80
CA ARG A 26 -0.38 13.21 1.39
C ARG A 26 0.39 12.21 0.52
N ILE A 27 1.72 12.15 0.66
CA ILE A 27 2.56 11.20 -0.08
C ILE A 27 2.16 9.77 0.23
N ALA A 28 1.94 9.43 1.51
CA ALA A 28 1.51 8.09 1.89
C ALA A 28 0.17 7.70 1.26
N ALA A 29 -0.79 8.64 1.22
CA ALA A 29 -2.09 8.42 0.59
C ALA A 29 -1.95 8.23 -0.94
N GLU A 30 -1.19 9.08 -1.61
CA GLU A 30 -0.93 8.99 -3.06
C GLU A 30 -0.23 7.66 -3.43
N MET A 31 0.75 7.24 -2.62
CA MET A 31 1.44 5.95 -2.78
C MET A 31 0.48 4.77 -2.59
N PHE A 32 -0.38 4.83 -1.57
CA PHE A 32 -1.37 3.80 -1.33
C PHE A 32 -2.38 3.69 -2.47
N ASP A 33 -2.90 4.81 -2.98
CA ASP A 33 -3.83 4.79 -4.11
C ASP A 33 -3.19 4.23 -5.38
N THR A 34 -1.94 4.59 -5.65
CA THR A 34 -1.18 4.02 -6.77
C THR A 34 -1.03 2.50 -6.61
N ALA A 35 -0.61 2.03 -5.43
CA ALA A 35 -0.49 0.60 -5.14
C ALA A 35 -1.84 -0.12 -5.26
N ARG A 36 -2.93 0.51 -4.79
CA ARG A 36 -4.30 0.00 -4.87
C ARG A 36 -4.73 -0.20 -6.31
N GLN A 37 -4.48 0.78 -7.18
CA GLN A 37 -4.80 0.68 -8.61
C GLN A 37 -4.04 -0.45 -9.28
N LEU A 38 -2.74 -0.58 -9.02
CA LEU A 38 -1.92 -1.68 -9.56
C LEU A 38 -2.42 -3.06 -9.10
N VAL A 39 -2.79 -3.21 -7.83
CA VAL A 39 -3.35 -4.46 -7.30
C VAL A 39 -4.70 -4.76 -7.95
N LEU A 40 -5.60 -3.78 -8.05
CA LEU A 40 -6.91 -3.96 -8.68
C LEU A 40 -6.78 -4.35 -10.16
N ALA A 41 -5.86 -3.74 -10.89
CA ALA A 41 -5.58 -4.09 -12.29
C ALA A 41 -5.07 -5.54 -12.45
N SER A 42 -4.47 -6.12 -11.41
CA SER A 42 -4.01 -7.51 -11.42
C SER A 42 -5.11 -8.55 -11.12
N PHE A 43 -6.31 -8.11 -10.72
CA PHE A 43 -7.39 -9.03 -10.37
C PHE A 43 -8.11 -9.58 -11.61
N PRO A 44 -8.66 -10.82 -11.53
CA PRO A 44 -9.56 -11.33 -12.55
C PRO A 44 -10.75 -10.39 -12.79
N ALA A 45 -11.21 -10.31 -14.03
CA ALA A 45 -12.44 -9.60 -14.36
C ALA A 45 -13.67 -10.29 -13.75
N GLY A 46 -14.75 -9.53 -13.54
CA GLY A 46 -16.06 -10.06 -13.11
C GLY A 46 -16.18 -10.41 -11.62
N LEU A 47 -15.25 -9.97 -10.77
CA LEU A 47 -15.38 -10.11 -9.32
C LEU A 47 -16.54 -9.24 -8.80
N SER A 48 -17.26 -9.76 -7.80
CA SER A 48 -18.21 -8.94 -7.04
C SER A 48 -17.47 -7.86 -6.24
N PRO A 49 -18.15 -6.77 -5.84
CA PRO A 49 -17.55 -5.74 -4.98
C PRO A 49 -16.99 -6.30 -3.67
N ASP A 50 -17.69 -7.27 -3.06
CA ASP A 50 -17.26 -7.89 -1.79
C ASP A 50 -16.03 -8.76 -1.97
N GLU A 51 -15.98 -9.57 -3.01
CA GLU A 51 -14.80 -10.41 -3.30
C GLU A 51 -13.60 -9.54 -3.67
N THR A 52 -13.82 -8.45 -4.41
CA THR A 52 -12.78 -7.44 -4.70
C THR A 52 -12.25 -6.84 -3.40
N ARG A 53 -13.14 -6.43 -2.49
CA ARG A 53 -12.75 -5.84 -1.20
C ARG A 53 -11.98 -6.84 -0.34
N ARG A 54 -12.43 -8.09 -0.27
CA ARG A 54 -11.78 -9.17 0.49
C ARG A 54 -10.38 -9.45 -0.03
N ARG A 55 -10.21 -9.61 -1.34
CA ARG A 55 -8.89 -9.84 -1.98
C ARG A 55 -7.95 -8.66 -1.78
N LEU A 56 -8.45 -7.44 -1.95
CA LEU A 56 -7.66 -6.23 -1.75
C LEU A 56 -7.16 -6.13 -0.31
N CYS A 57 -8.05 -6.36 0.66
CA CYS A 57 -7.70 -6.34 2.08
C CYS A 57 -6.67 -7.43 2.40
N ARG A 58 -6.87 -8.66 1.90
CA ARG A 58 -5.91 -9.76 2.07
C ARG A 58 -4.54 -9.43 1.49
N ARG A 59 -4.48 -8.77 0.33
CA ARG A 59 -3.22 -8.38 -0.32
C ARG A 59 -2.39 -7.41 0.52
N PHE A 60 -3.03 -6.43 1.17
CA PHE A 60 -2.35 -5.39 1.94
C PHE A 60 -2.13 -5.77 3.41
N TYR A 61 -3.04 -6.52 4.01
CA TYR A 61 -3.07 -6.72 5.46
C TYR A 61 -2.93 -8.19 5.89
N GLY A 62 -2.88 -9.14 4.96
CA GLY A 62 -2.63 -10.55 5.25
C GLY A 62 -3.65 -11.14 6.24
N GLU A 63 -3.16 -11.68 7.35
CA GLU A 63 -3.98 -12.31 8.40
C GLU A 63 -5.01 -11.37 9.03
N LEU A 64 -4.76 -10.05 9.06
CA LEU A 64 -5.72 -9.09 9.59
C LEU A 64 -6.99 -9.05 8.73
N ALA A 65 -6.87 -9.29 7.42
CA ALA A 65 -8.03 -9.37 6.54
C ALA A 65 -8.93 -10.57 6.88
N GLU A 66 -8.36 -11.70 7.28
CA GLU A 66 -9.18 -12.86 7.65
C GLU A 66 -10.04 -12.60 8.89
N LYS A 67 -9.57 -11.76 9.83
CA LYS A 67 -10.36 -11.32 10.99
C LYS A 67 -11.42 -10.28 10.64
N ALA A 68 -11.19 -9.46 9.61
CA ALA A 68 -12.12 -8.42 9.20
C ALA A 68 -13.31 -8.96 8.36
N PHE A 69 -13.15 -10.15 7.77
CA PHE A 69 -14.14 -10.82 6.93
C PHE A 69 -14.62 -12.16 7.49
N SER A 70 -14.37 -12.42 8.79
CA SER A 70 -14.87 -13.59 9.53
C SER A 70 -16.29 -13.40 10.04
#